data_AF-A0A9X1QQG4-F1
#
_entry.id   AF-A0A9X1QQG4-F1
#
_cell.length_a   1.000
_cell.length_b   1.000
_cell.length_c   1.000
_cell.angle_alpha   90.00
_cell.angle_beta   90.00
_cell.angle_gamma   90.00
#
_symmetry.space_group_name_H-M   'P 1'
#
loop_
_entity.id
_entity.type
_entity.pdbx_description
1 polymer ?
#
loop_
_entity_poly.entity_id
_entity_poly.type
_entity_poly.pdbx_seq_one_letter_code
_entity_poly.pdbx_strand_id
1 'polypeptide(L)'
;MKNASTLRVLLVILAVSVIILAAAVGVYVGVTLQHKAHPKNCAVDPQASEVLAAVDDVNARYPLEGYSPISWEYRGESNYSPCSELSYAIVGPAGHASPDYFTYLIFFHKGKYIGVDDTEHQQQAYEVTPDGEALAVQYIDYEEFHRSGEAAAYISRFTTPVRFYWDGDKVERQGRMPNQSLSR
;
A
#
# COMPACT_ATOMS: atom_id res chain seq x y z
N MET A 1 -39.44 -50.38 -71.00
CA MET A 1 -40.22 -49.29 -70.39
C MET A 1 -39.25 -48.30 -69.75
N LYS A 2 -39.22 -47.08 -70.31
CA LYS A 2 -38.77 -45.76 -69.80
C LYS A 2 -37.39 -45.68 -69.10
N ASN A 3 -36.31 -45.29 -69.81
CA ASN A 3 -35.85 -43.93 -70.18
C ASN A 3 -34.90 -43.37 -69.09
N ALA A 4 -33.57 -43.36 -69.30
CA ALA A 4 -32.77 -42.45 -70.14
C ALA A 4 -32.64 -41.03 -69.56
N SER A 5 -31.42 -40.62 -69.19
CA SER A 5 -30.60 -39.63 -69.92
C SER A 5 -29.57 -38.98 -68.97
N THR A 6 -28.26 -39.28 -69.05
CA THR A 6 -27.21 -38.55 -69.82
C THR A 6 -27.14 -37.04 -69.48
N LEU A 7 -26.02 -36.49 -69.01
CA LEU A 7 -24.99 -35.79 -69.80
C LEU A 7 -23.95 -35.24 -68.77
N ARG A 8 -22.66 -35.56 -68.82
CA ARG A 8 -21.58 -34.95 -69.66
C ARG A 8 -21.07 -33.58 -69.15
N VAL A 9 -19.73 -33.50 -69.12
CA VAL A 9 -18.89 -32.32 -69.49
C VAL A 9 -18.74 -31.27 -68.37
N LEU A 10 -17.60 -31.20 -67.68
CA LEU A 10 -16.33 -30.54 -68.05
C LEU A 10 -16.42 -28.99 -68.11
N LEU A 11 -15.75 -28.35 -67.14
CA LEU A 11 -15.23 -26.97 -67.15
C LEU A 11 -16.23 -25.80 -67.24
N VAL A 12 -15.71 -24.59 -66.92
CA VAL A 12 -16.31 -23.23 -66.99
C VAL A 12 -16.69 -22.68 -65.59
N ILE A 13 -15.74 -22.08 -64.85
CA ILE A 13 -15.25 -20.68 -64.89
C ILE A 13 -15.93 -19.80 -63.82
N LEU A 14 -15.07 -19.24 -62.96
CA LEU A 14 -15.11 -17.92 -62.28
C LEU A 14 -16.46 -17.19 -62.13
N ALA A 15 -16.79 -16.78 -60.89
CA ALA A 15 -16.66 -15.37 -60.45
C ALA A 15 -17.48 -15.07 -59.18
N VAL A 16 -16.75 -14.59 -58.15
CA VAL A 16 -17.06 -13.36 -57.41
C VAL A 16 -18.35 -13.31 -56.57
N SER A 17 -18.14 -13.30 -55.24
CA SER A 17 -18.67 -12.30 -54.29
C SER A 17 -19.80 -12.63 -53.28
N VAL A 18 -19.36 -12.59 -52.01
CA VAL A 18 -19.94 -11.98 -50.78
C VAL A 18 -20.84 -12.79 -49.83
N ILE A 19 -20.46 -12.63 -48.55
CA ILE A 19 -21.23 -12.62 -47.27
C ILE A 19 -21.19 -13.90 -46.41
N ILE A 20 -20.14 -13.96 -45.58
CA ILE A 20 -20.15 -14.07 -44.10
C ILE A 20 -21.23 -14.98 -43.48
N LEU A 21 -20.81 -16.07 -42.84
CA LEU A 21 -21.25 -16.41 -41.49
C LEU A 21 -20.23 -17.31 -40.77
N ALA A 22 -20.11 -17.07 -39.47
CA ALA A 22 -19.02 -17.44 -38.58
C ALA A 22 -18.91 -18.93 -38.24
N ALA A 23 -17.68 -19.41 -38.03
CA ALA A 23 -17.37 -20.43 -37.02
C ALA A 23 -15.92 -20.27 -36.55
N ALA A 24 -15.78 -20.04 -35.25
CA ALA A 24 -14.58 -19.70 -34.53
C ALA A 24 -13.65 -20.91 -34.31
N VAL A 25 -12.34 -20.75 -34.54
CA VAL A 25 -11.29 -21.49 -33.82
C VAL A 25 -10.12 -20.52 -33.59
N GLY A 26 -9.74 -20.39 -32.32
CA GLY A 26 -8.95 -19.29 -31.78
C GLY A 26 -7.54 -19.12 -32.33
N VAL A 27 -7.19 -17.86 -32.57
CA VAL A 27 -5.82 -17.37 -32.47
C VAL A 27 -5.74 -16.66 -31.13
N TYR A 28 -5.16 -17.34 -30.13
CA TYR A 28 -4.69 -16.68 -28.91
C TYR A 28 -3.60 -15.70 -29.31
N VAL A 29 -3.99 -14.44 -29.54
CA VAL A 29 -3.03 -13.33 -29.57
C VAL A 29 -2.53 -13.20 -28.15
N GLY A 30 -1.33 -13.72 -27.90
CA GLY A 30 -0.58 -13.46 -26.67
C GLY A 30 -0.34 -11.97 -26.57
N VAL A 31 -1.21 -11.26 -25.87
CA VAL A 31 -0.90 -9.94 -25.33
C VAL A 31 0.15 -10.18 -24.26
N THR A 32 1.42 -10.17 -24.66
CA THR A 32 2.51 -9.92 -23.72
C THR A 32 2.29 -8.52 -23.16
N LEU A 33 1.65 -8.42 -22.00
CA LEU A 33 1.82 -7.28 -21.10
C LEU A 33 3.29 -7.27 -20.69
N GLN A 34 4.16 -6.73 -21.55
CA GLN A 34 5.41 -6.16 -21.10
C GLN A 34 5.04 -4.95 -20.24
N HIS A 35 4.79 -5.20 -18.96
CA HIS A 35 5.05 -4.19 -17.95
C HIS A 35 6.55 -3.90 -18.04
N LYS A 36 6.92 -2.89 -18.83
CA LYS A 36 8.26 -2.32 -18.78
C LYS A 36 8.42 -1.84 -17.34
N ALA A 37 9.13 -2.61 -16.53
CA ALA A 37 9.67 -2.12 -15.28
C ALA A 37 10.50 -0.89 -15.64
N HIS A 38 10.01 0.29 -15.27
CA HIS A 38 10.88 1.46 -15.17
C HIS A 38 12.08 1.04 -14.31
N PRO A 39 13.32 1.41 -14.66
CA PRO A 39 14.42 1.27 -13.72
C PRO A 39 13.99 2.01 -12.45
N LYS A 40 13.63 1.27 -11.40
CA LYS A 40 13.19 1.87 -10.15
C LYS A 40 14.41 2.57 -9.60
N ASN A 41 14.39 3.90 -9.62
CA ASN A 41 15.37 4.68 -8.88
C ASN A 41 15.24 4.27 -7.42
N CYS A 42 16.29 3.67 -6.85
CA CYS A 42 16.29 3.21 -5.46
C CYS A 42 16.49 4.34 -4.45
N ALA A 43 16.67 5.58 -4.92
CA ALA A 43 16.75 6.75 -4.04
C ALA A 43 15.50 6.87 -3.15
N VAL A 44 15.72 7.40 -1.96
CA VAL A 44 14.62 7.79 -1.07
C VAL A 44 13.81 8.89 -1.76
N ASP A 45 12.50 8.71 -1.85
CA ASP A 45 11.56 9.66 -2.41
C ASP A 45 10.37 9.84 -1.47
N PRO A 46 10.43 10.81 -0.55
CA PRO A 46 9.34 11.09 0.37
C PRO A 46 8.06 11.59 -0.31
N GLN A 47 8.11 11.97 -1.59
CA GLN A 47 6.99 12.52 -2.36
C GLN A 47 6.49 11.55 -3.43
N ALA A 48 6.92 10.28 -3.36
CA ALA A 48 6.49 9.26 -4.30
C ALA A 48 4.96 9.09 -4.29
N SER A 49 4.38 8.88 -5.47
CA SER A 49 2.93 8.68 -5.64
C SER A 49 2.38 7.52 -4.81
N GLU A 50 3.21 6.52 -4.53
CA GLU A 50 2.89 5.35 -3.72
C GLU A 50 2.64 5.72 -2.25
N VAL A 51 3.29 6.77 -1.74
CA VAL A 51 3.00 7.30 -0.40
C VAL A 51 1.57 7.87 -0.36
N LEU A 52 1.20 8.65 -1.37
CA LEU A 52 -0.15 9.22 -1.47
C LEU A 52 -1.22 8.13 -1.67
N ALA A 53 -0.95 7.15 -2.52
CA ALA A 53 -1.86 6.02 -2.71
C ALA A 53 -2.04 5.19 -1.42
N ALA A 54 -0.99 5.03 -0.62
CA ALA A 54 -1.08 4.36 0.67
C ALA A 54 -1.92 5.15 1.69
N VAL A 55 -1.87 6.49 1.66
CA VAL A 55 -2.73 7.36 2.49
C VAL A 55 -4.21 7.14 2.14
N ASP A 56 -4.54 7.02 0.85
CA ASP A 56 -5.91 6.71 0.41
C ASP A 56 -6.36 5.33 0.93
N ASP A 57 -5.48 4.32 0.85
CA ASP A 57 -5.72 2.98 1.41
C ASP A 57 -5.96 3.00 2.93
N VAL A 58 -5.17 3.79 3.67
CA VAL A 58 -5.35 3.97 5.12
C VAL A 58 -6.68 4.62 5.44
N ASN A 59 -7.05 5.68 4.72
CA ASN A 59 -8.35 6.35 4.89
C ASN A 59 -9.54 5.41 4.61
N ALA A 60 -9.40 4.50 3.65
CA ALA A 60 -10.45 3.54 3.33
C ALA A 60 -10.59 2.43 4.39
N ARG A 61 -9.48 1.98 5.00
CA ARG A 61 -9.45 0.82 5.90
C ARG A 61 -9.53 1.17 7.37
N TYR A 62 -8.97 2.30 7.76
CA TYR A 62 -8.82 2.74 9.15
C TYR A 62 -9.37 4.15 9.32
N PRO A 63 -10.65 4.42 9.00
CA PRO A 63 -11.22 5.76 9.13
C PRO A 63 -11.15 6.23 10.58
N LEU A 64 -10.96 7.55 10.77
CA LEU A 64 -11.09 8.17 12.08
C LEU A 64 -12.57 8.23 12.45
N GLU A 65 -13.00 7.37 13.35
CA GLU A 65 -14.37 7.36 13.87
C GLU A 65 -14.55 8.50 14.90
N GLY A 66 -15.71 9.16 14.90
CA GLY A 66 -16.05 10.17 15.91
C GLY A 66 -15.46 11.57 15.69
N TYR A 67 -14.54 11.74 14.74
CA TYR A 67 -13.95 13.03 14.39
C TYR A 67 -14.33 13.44 12.97
N SER A 68 -15.38 14.25 12.82
CA SER A 68 -15.82 14.77 11.52
C SER A 68 -15.46 16.25 11.36
N PRO A 69 -14.86 16.71 10.24
CA PRO A 69 -14.35 15.96 9.09
C PRO A 69 -12.84 15.73 9.23
N ILE A 70 -12.39 14.55 9.65
CA ILE A 70 -10.95 14.27 9.76
C ILE A 70 -10.60 12.98 9.02
N SER A 71 -9.76 13.10 7.99
CA SER A 71 -9.05 12.01 7.32
C SER A 71 -7.61 11.92 7.84
N TRP A 72 -6.89 10.88 7.46
CA TRP A 72 -5.44 10.83 7.56
C TRP A 72 -4.81 11.63 6.42
N GLU A 73 -3.79 12.42 6.76
CA GLU A 73 -2.96 13.18 5.83
C GLU A 73 -1.48 12.83 6.03
N TYR A 74 -0.74 12.81 4.93
CA TYR A 74 0.70 12.61 4.96
C TYR A 74 1.40 13.81 5.64
N ARG A 75 2.31 13.51 6.58
CA ARG A 75 3.03 14.53 7.36
C ARG A 75 4.28 15.09 6.69
N GLY A 76 4.66 14.56 5.53
CA GLY A 76 5.92 14.94 4.86
C GLY A 76 7.16 14.22 5.39
N GLU A 77 7.00 13.32 6.37
CA GLU A 77 8.09 12.51 6.93
C GLU A 77 8.03 11.07 6.42
N SER A 78 9.09 10.65 5.72
CA SER A 78 9.18 9.36 5.06
C SER A 78 10.61 9.03 4.67
N ASN A 79 10.94 7.74 4.68
CA ASN A 79 12.14 7.21 4.03
C ASN A 79 11.79 6.28 2.85
N TYR A 80 10.59 6.43 2.26
CA TYR A 80 10.09 5.60 1.16
C TYR A 80 11.16 5.37 0.11
N SER A 81 11.44 4.10 -0.17
CA SER A 81 12.28 3.68 -1.29
C SER A 81 11.69 2.43 -1.92
N PRO A 82 11.59 2.38 -3.26
CA PRO A 82 11.04 1.22 -3.94
C PRO A 82 11.94 -0.01 -3.88
N CYS A 83 13.16 0.11 -3.34
CA CYS A 83 14.14 -0.95 -3.24
C CYS A 83 14.42 -1.38 -1.78
N SER A 84 13.92 -0.66 -0.78
CA SER A 84 14.12 -1.04 0.61
C SER A 84 13.29 -2.26 0.98
N GLU A 85 13.85 -3.16 1.79
CA GLU A 85 13.09 -4.25 2.42
C GLU A 85 12.01 -3.70 3.36
N LEU A 86 12.30 -2.59 4.04
CA LEU A 86 11.31 -1.87 4.83
C LEU A 86 11.55 -0.35 4.71
N SER A 87 10.49 0.38 4.41
CA SER A 87 10.47 1.85 4.49
C SER A 87 9.12 2.30 5.05
N TYR A 88 9.02 3.55 5.46
CA TYR A 88 7.83 4.11 6.09
C TYR A 88 7.48 5.49 5.56
N ALA A 89 6.25 5.90 5.86
CA ALA A 89 5.85 7.30 5.94
C ALA A 89 4.96 7.50 7.17
N ILE A 90 4.86 8.75 7.66
CA ILE A 90 3.99 9.10 8.79
C ILE A 90 2.74 9.79 8.28
N VAL A 91 1.59 9.32 8.73
CA VAL A 91 0.30 9.99 8.54
C VAL A 91 -0.27 10.41 9.89
N GLY A 92 -1.04 11.49 9.90
CA GLY A 92 -1.79 11.92 11.07
C GLY A 92 -3.08 12.63 10.69
N PRO A 93 -3.91 13.01 11.69
CA PRO A 93 -5.17 13.70 11.49
C PRO A 93 -5.05 14.96 10.63
N ALA A 94 -5.89 15.04 9.60
CA ALA A 94 -6.02 16.18 8.70
C ALA A 94 -6.31 17.48 9.47
N GLY A 95 -5.76 18.58 8.98
CA GLY A 95 -5.97 19.91 9.57
C GLY A 95 -5.31 20.14 10.94
N HIS A 96 -4.58 19.16 11.47
CA HIS A 96 -3.88 19.26 12.74
C HIS A 96 -2.38 19.16 12.50
N ALA A 97 -1.64 20.27 12.58
CA ALA A 97 -0.19 20.27 12.34
C ALA A 97 0.66 19.96 13.59
N SER A 98 0.04 19.85 14.77
CA SER A 98 0.81 19.59 16.00
C SER A 98 1.33 18.15 16.01
N PRO A 99 2.59 17.92 16.42
CA PRO A 99 3.12 16.57 16.65
C PRO A 99 2.41 15.82 17.79
N ASP A 100 1.56 16.50 18.57
CA ASP A 100 0.86 15.96 19.74
C ASP A 100 -0.31 15.01 19.43
N TYR A 101 -0.65 14.85 18.15
CA TYR A 101 -1.76 14.00 17.73
C TYR A 101 -1.28 12.59 17.38
N PHE A 102 -2.17 11.62 17.56
CA PHE A 102 -1.93 10.23 17.15
C PHE A 102 -1.54 10.14 15.67
N THR A 103 -0.70 9.17 15.37
CA THR A 103 -0.12 8.91 14.06
C THR A 103 -0.27 7.45 13.69
N TYR A 104 -0.28 7.16 12.39
CA TYR A 104 0.15 5.85 11.92
C TYR A 104 1.51 5.96 11.24
N LEU A 105 2.35 4.96 11.50
CA LEU A 105 3.42 4.61 10.57
C LEU A 105 2.83 3.71 9.50
N ILE A 106 2.89 4.14 8.24
CA ILE A 106 2.54 3.28 7.10
C ILE A 106 3.81 2.63 6.58
N PHE A 107 3.78 1.31 6.37
CA PHE A 107 4.94 0.54 5.95
C PHE A 107 4.91 0.17 4.47
N PHE A 108 6.09 0.13 3.88
CA PHE A 108 6.32 -0.34 2.52
C PHE A 108 7.42 -1.39 2.47
N HIS A 109 7.18 -2.46 1.71
CA HIS A 109 8.19 -3.44 1.32
C HIS A 109 8.39 -3.39 -0.19
N LYS A 110 9.61 -3.07 -0.64
CA LYS A 110 9.96 -2.98 -2.07
C LYS A 110 9.02 -2.07 -2.88
N GLY A 111 8.65 -0.96 -2.25
CA GLY A 111 7.74 0.06 -2.79
C GLY A 111 6.25 -0.28 -2.76
N LYS A 112 5.85 -1.39 -2.12
CA LYS A 112 4.44 -1.75 -1.96
C LYS A 112 3.99 -1.45 -0.54
N TYR A 113 2.87 -0.75 -0.40
CA TYR A 113 2.21 -0.58 0.89
C TYR A 113 1.77 -1.93 1.45
N ILE A 114 2.05 -2.18 2.73
CA ILE A 114 1.80 -3.48 3.38
C ILE A 114 1.03 -3.38 4.70
N GLY A 115 0.83 -2.19 5.25
CA GLY A 115 0.05 -2.01 6.47
C GLY A 115 0.52 -0.86 7.35
N VAL A 116 -0.03 -0.80 8.56
CA VAL A 116 0.29 0.19 9.60
C VAL A 116 0.95 -0.48 10.81
N ASP A 117 1.45 0.34 11.74
CA ASP A 117 2.11 -0.07 12.97
C ASP A 117 1.19 -0.70 14.03
N ASP A 118 -0.02 -0.18 14.20
CA ASP A 118 -1.02 -0.74 15.11
C ASP A 118 -2.43 -0.46 14.57
N THR A 119 -3.27 -1.48 14.42
CA THR A 119 -4.64 -1.33 13.92
C THR A 119 -5.68 -1.25 15.03
N GLU A 120 -5.29 -1.57 16.26
CA GLU A 120 -6.20 -1.72 17.39
C GLU A 120 -6.15 -0.51 18.32
N HIS A 121 -4.96 0.05 18.53
CA HIS A 121 -4.73 1.13 19.48
C HIS A 121 -4.13 2.35 18.81
N GLN A 122 -4.50 3.54 19.29
CA GLN A 122 -3.91 4.78 18.82
C GLN A 122 -2.48 4.91 19.34
N GLN A 123 -1.57 5.28 18.45
CA GLN A 123 -0.15 5.45 18.74
C GLN A 123 0.29 6.84 18.36
N GLN A 124 1.43 7.27 18.89
CA GLN A 124 2.07 8.52 18.50
C GLN A 124 3.57 8.29 18.39
N ALA A 125 4.08 8.25 17.16
CA ALA A 125 5.51 8.21 16.92
C ALA A 125 6.12 9.59 17.26
N TYR A 126 7.01 9.61 18.24
CA TYR A 126 7.76 10.78 18.65
C TYR A 126 9.01 11.00 17.78
N GLU A 127 9.69 9.91 17.46
CA GLU A 127 10.87 9.90 16.61
C GLU A 127 10.94 8.58 15.84
N VAL A 128 11.30 8.66 14.55
CA VAL A 128 11.56 7.49 13.70
C VAL A 128 12.94 7.60 13.10
N THR A 129 13.79 6.61 13.38
CA THR A 129 15.17 6.56 12.87
C THR A 129 15.38 5.29 12.05
N PRO A 130 15.89 5.37 10.82
CA PRO A 130 16.39 4.19 10.11
C PRO A 130 17.51 3.50 10.90
N ASP A 131 17.41 2.18 11.06
CA ASP A 131 18.38 1.33 11.75
C ASP A 131 18.77 0.14 10.84
N GLY A 132 19.64 0.42 9.87
CA GLY A 132 19.98 -0.54 8.81
C GLY A 132 18.76 -0.90 7.97
N GLU A 133 18.37 -2.17 7.96
CA GLU A 133 17.17 -2.69 7.26
C GLU A 133 15.89 -2.62 8.11
N ALA A 134 15.97 -1.99 9.28
CA ALA A 134 14.87 -1.83 10.22
C ALA A 134 14.56 -0.35 10.51
N LEU A 135 13.51 -0.14 11.29
CA LEU A 135 13.09 1.16 11.78
C LEU A 135 13.07 1.12 13.31
N ALA A 136 13.82 2.01 13.94
CA ALA A 136 13.71 2.27 15.37
C ALA A 136 12.72 3.42 15.57
N VAL A 137 11.71 3.20 16.40
CA VAL A 137 10.64 4.17 16.67
C VAL A 137 10.56 4.40 18.17
N GLN A 138 10.54 5.66 18.57
CA GLN A 138 10.16 6.06 19.92
C GLN A 138 8.68 6.43 19.89
N TYR A 139 7.84 5.68 20.61
CA TYR A 139 6.43 6.04 20.78
C TYR A 139 6.23 6.75 22.11
N ILE A 140 5.38 7.78 22.14
CA ILE A 140 4.91 8.35 23.41
C ILE A 140 4.14 7.27 24.19
N ASP A 141 4.55 7.03 25.43
CA ASP A 141 3.92 6.07 26.34
C ASP A 141 3.00 6.81 27.31
N TYR A 142 1.73 6.96 26.89
CA TYR A 142 0.72 7.65 27.68
C TYR A 142 0.36 6.91 28.96
N GLU A 143 0.47 5.57 28.95
CA GLU A 143 0.24 4.75 30.15
C GLU A 143 1.28 5.08 31.23
N GLU A 144 2.55 5.13 30.83
CA GLU A 144 3.65 5.51 31.73
C GLU A 144 3.53 6.96 32.20
N PHE A 145 3.27 7.88 31.26
CA PHE A 145 3.09 9.29 31.56
C PHE A 145 1.96 9.51 32.57
N HIS A 146 0.77 8.92 32.36
CA HIS A 146 -0.34 9.04 33.29
C HIS A 146 -0.02 8.46 34.67
N ARG A 147 0.69 7.33 34.71
CA ARG A 147 1.12 6.70 35.97
C ARG A 147 2.14 7.54 36.73
N SER A 148 2.95 8.34 36.02
CA SER A 148 3.95 9.23 36.64
C SER A 148 3.32 10.39 37.42
N GLY A 149 2.16 10.88 36.98
CA GLY A 149 1.52 12.09 37.51
C GLY A 149 2.29 13.39 37.20
N GLU A 150 3.27 13.36 36.30
CA GLU A 150 4.03 14.55 35.89
C GLU A 150 3.18 15.54 35.06
N ALA A 151 3.64 16.79 34.99
CA ALA A 151 3.03 17.80 34.14
C ALA A 151 3.20 17.45 32.65
N ALA A 152 2.20 17.77 31.82
CA ALA A 152 2.22 17.50 30.38
C ALA A 152 3.45 18.05 29.63
N ALA A 153 4.08 19.11 30.14
CA ALA A 153 5.33 19.64 29.60
C ALA A 153 6.51 18.64 29.61
N TYR A 154 6.39 17.52 30.33
CA TYR A 154 7.40 16.48 30.43
C TYR A 154 7.04 15.20 29.66
N ILE A 155 5.95 15.19 28.87
CA ILE A 155 5.47 13.99 28.17
C ILE A 155 6.52 13.34 27.28
N SER A 156 7.39 14.12 26.63
CA SER A 156 8.46 13.62 25.78
C SER A 156 9.54 12.81 26.50
N ARG A 157 9.55 12.80 27.84
CA ARG A 157 10.42 11.93 28.65
C ARG A 157 9.91 10.49 28.75
N PHE A 158 8.64 10.27 28.38
CA PHE A 158 7.96 8.99 28.49
C PHE A 158 7.80 8.40 27.10
N THR A 159 8.87 7.76 26.62
CA THR A 159 8.85 7.03 25.36
C THR A 159 9.15 5.56 25.56
N THR A 160 8.52 4.72 24.75
CA THR A 160 8.82 3.30 24.65
C THR A 160 9.45 3.00 23.28
N PRO A 161 10.66 2.42 23.23
CA PRO A 161 11.32 2.05 21.99
C PRO A 161 10.68 0.80 21.39
N VAL A 162 10.41 0.87 20.09
CA VAL A 162 9.89 -0.22 19.28
C VAL A 162 10.70 -0.33 18.01
N ARG A 163 11.10 -1.53 17.64
CA ARG A 163 11.85 -1.78 16.40
C ARG A 163 11.02 -2.60 15.43
N PHE A 164 10.81 -2.09 14.22
CA PHE A 164 10.13 -2.79 13.13
C PHE A 164 11.12 -3.28 12.09
N TYR A 165 10.94 -4.50 11.61
CA TYR A 165 11.81 -5.09 10.60
C TYR A 165 11.03 -6.07 9.72
N TRP A 166 11.51 -6.30 8.51
CA TRP A 166 10.99 -7.36 7.66
C TRP A 166 11.60 -8.70 8.07
N ASP A 167 10.78 -9.71 8.39
CA ASP A 167 11.26 -11.04 8.81
C ASP A 167 11.46 -12.02 7.63
N GLY A 168 11.05 -11.61 6.43
CA GLY A 168 11.01 -12.46 5.22
C GLY A 168 9.61 -12.60 4.64
N ASP A 169 8.56 -12.43 5.45
CA ASP A 169 7.15 -12.59 5.06
C ASP A 169 6.28 -11.39 5.44
N LYS A 170 6.56 -10.75 6.58
CA LYS A 170 5.80 -9.62 7.10
C LYS A 170 6.67 -8.66 7.90
N VAL A 171 6.08 -7.52 8.27
CA VAL A 171 6.68 -6.65 9.28
C VAL A 171 6.49 -7.31 10.63
N GLU A 172 7.60 -7.57 11.30
CA GLU A 172 7.64 -7.98 12.69
C GLU A 172 8.13 -6.84 13.58
N ARG A 173 7.80 -6.97 14.86
CA ARG A 173 8.14 -5.99 15.89
C ARG A 173 8.99 -6.63 16.97
N GLN A 174 10.01 -5.90 17.41
CA GLN A 174 10.72 -6.14 18.66
C GLN A 174 10.44 -5.02 19.64
N GLY A 175 10.19 -5.38 20.90
CA GLY A 175 9.79 -4.44 21.96
C GLY A 175 8.29 -4.49 22.24
N ARG A 176 7.90 -3.83 23.34
CA ARG A 176 6.49 -3.69 23.75
C ARG A 176 5.88 -2.52 22.98
N MET A 177 4.72 -2.71 22.39
CA MET A 177 3.92 -1.57 21.92
C MET A 177 3.28 -0.88 23.13
N PRO A 178 3.42 0.44 23.31
CA PRO A 178 2.74 1.13 24.40
C PRO A 178 1.24 1.30 24.11
N ASN A 179 0.51 1.86 25.07
CA ASN A 179 -0.88 2.33 24.90
C ASN A 179 -1.91 1.22 24.65
N GLN A 180 -1.59 -0.04 24.98
CA GLN A 180 -2.45 -1.21 24.72
C GLN A 180 -3.62 -1.33 25.70
N SER A 181 -3.64 -0.55 26.77
CA SER A 181 -4.75 -0.46 27.73
C SER A 181 -5.63 0.78 27.53
N LEU A 182 -5.29 1.64 26.56
CA LEU A 182 -6.06 2.83 26.24
C LEU A 182 -7.13 2.49 25.20
N SER A 183 -8.34 3.02 25.37
CA SER A 183 -9.38 2.87 24.36
C SER A 183 -9.00 3.61 23.06
N ARG A 184 -9.47 3.08 21.93
CA ARG A 184 -9.38 3.73 20.61
C ARG A 184 -10.19 5.01 20.54
#